data_AF-A3JE70-F1
#
_entry.id   AF-A3JE70-F1
#
_cell.length_a   1.000
_cell.length_b   1.000
_cell.length_c   1.000
_cell.angle_alpha   90.00
_cell.angle_beta   90.00
_cell.angle_gamma   90.00
#
_symmetry.space_group_name_H-M   'P 1'
#
loop_
_entity.id
_entity.type
_entity.pdbx_description
1 polymer ?
#
loop_
_entity_poly.entity_id
_entity_poly.type
_entity_poly.pdbx_seq_one_letter_code
_entity_poly.pdbx_strand_id
1 'polypeptide(L)' 'MSVVAEGVETYTQMEFLRQLNCDHVQGYYFARPMPWGQLVQFLRNQRQSACL' A
#
# COMPACT_ATOMS: atom_id res chain seq x y z
N MET A 1 8.51 -14.69 10.86
CA MET A 1 7.61 -13.68 11.47
C MET A 1 7.52 -12.56 10.45
N SER A 2 6.33 -12.13 10.07
CA SER A 2 6.13 -11.01 9.15
C SER A 2 5.63 -9.79 9.93
N VAL A 3 6.11 -8.60 9.58
CA VAL A 3 5.71 -7.33 10.21
C VAL A 3 4.97 -6.43 9.23
N VAL A 4 3.98 -5.70 9.75
CA VAL A 4 3.25 -4.68 9.02
C VAL A 4 3.53 -3.32 9.65
N ALA A 5 4.05 -2.37 8.87
CA ALA A 5 4.17 -0.98 9.29
C ALA A 5 2.94 -0.19 8.83
N GLU A 6 2.16 0.31 9.79
CA GLU A 6 0.94 1.09 9.54
C GLU A 6 1.21 2.61 9.64
N GLY A 7 0.42 3.41 8.91
CA GLY A 7 0.50 4.87 8.94
C GLY A 7 1.52 5.49 7.99
N VAL A 8 1.86 4.82 6.88
CA VAL A 8 2.76 5.38 5.85
C VAL A 8 2.03 6.43 5.00
N GLU A 9 2.41 7.70 5.15
CA GLU A 9 1.75 8.83 4.50
C GLU A 9 2.62 9.53 3.44
N THR A 10 3.93 9.29 3.46
CA THR A 10 4.90 9.94 2.56
C THR A 10 5.84 8.94 1.89
N TYR A 11 6.40 9.34 0.74
CA TYR A 11 7.41 8.56 0.02
C TYR A 11 8.65 8.28 0.89
N THR A 12 9.12 9.27 1.66
CA THR A 12 10.29 9.12 2.51
C THR A 12 10.11 8.05 3.59
N GLN A 13 8.91 7.97 4.20
CA GLN A 13 8.59 6.90 5.16
C GLN A 13 8.58 5.52 4.49
N MET A 14 8.00 5.42 3.29
CA MET A 14 7.99 4.18 2.51
C MET A 14 9.41 3.71 2.19
N GLU A 15 10.26 4.61 1.69
CA GLU A 15 11.66 4.31 1.36
C GLU A 15 12.47 3.88 2.58
N PHE A 16 12.27 4.54 3.73
CA PHE A 16 12.90 4.15 4.99
C PHE A 16 12.51 2.72 5.41
N LEU A 17 11.22 2.40 5.37
CA LEU A 17 10.72 1.05 5.71
C LEU A 17 11.22 -0.02 4.74
N ARG A 18 11.34 0.32 3.45
CA ARG A 18 11.93 -0.56 2.43
C ARG A 18 13.38 -0.91 2.75
N GLN A 19 14.19 0.08 3.16
CA GLN A 19 15.59 -0.14 3.54
C GLN A 19 15.74 -1.04 4.79
N LEU A 20 14.76 -1.02 5.69
CA LEU A 20 14.70 -1.90 6.85
C LEU A 20 14.18 -3.32 6.54
N ASN A 21 13.90 -3.63 5.27
CA ASN A 21 13.27 -4.88 4.84
C ASN A 21 11.95 -5.16 5.57
N CYS A 22 11.13 -4.12 5.78
CA CYS A 22 9.78 -4.30 6.30
C CYS A 22 8.94 -5.10 5.29
N ASP A 23 8.26 -6.16 5.75
CA ASP A 23 7.56 -7.09 4.85
C ASP A 23 6.34 -6.45 4.17
N HIS A 24 5.59 -5.67 4.93
CA HIS A 24 4.33 -5.07 4.49
C HIS A 24 4.15 -3.65 5.02
N VAL A 25 3.49 -2.82 4.23
CA VAL A 25 3.21 -1.42 4.57
C VAL A 25 1.75 -1.08 4.29
N GLN A 26 1.18 -0.27 5.17
CA GLN A 26 -0.16 0.29 5.00
C GLN A 26 -0.16 1.78 5.34
N GLY A 27 -0.81 2.58 4.51
CA GLY A 27 -1.07 3.98 4.84
C GLY A 27 -1.56 4.80 3.65
N TYR A 28 -1.87 6.07 3.92
CA TYR A 28 -2.50 6.97 2.96
C TYR A 28 -1.63 7.30 1.74
N TYR A 29 -0.32 7.06 1.83
CA TYR A 29 0.56 7.12 0.67
C TYR A 29 0.12 6.16 -0.44
N PHE A 30 -0.42 4.99 -0.09
CA PHE A 30 -0.89 3.98 -1.02
C PHE A 30 -2.39 4.10 -1.29
N ALA A 31 -3.18 4.09 -0.22
CA ALA A 31 -4.63 4.18 -0.30
C ALA A 31 -5.22 4.66 1.03
N ARG A 32 -6.29 5.45 0.95
CA ARG A 32 -7.11 5.75 2.13
C ARG A 32 -8.12 4.62 2.36
N PRO A 33 -8.59 4.41 3.61
CA PRO A 33 -9.77 3.59 3.88
C PRO A 33 -10.92 4.02 2.97
N MET A 34 -11.59 3.05 2.38
CA MET A 34 -12.61 3.31 1.38
C MET A 34 -13.78 2.32 1.53
N PRO A 35 -15.01 2.71 1.15
CA PRO A 35 -16.15 1.80 1.12
C PRO A 35 -15.93 0.61 0.18
N TRP A 36 -16.68 -0.47 0.40
CA TRP A 36 -16.60 -1.71 -0.39
C TRP A 36 -16.63 -1.49 -1.91
N GLY A 37 -17.56 -0.68 -2.41
CA GLY A 37 -17.68 -0.42 -3.85
C GLY A 37 -16.43 0.24 -4.45
N GLN A 38 -15.80 1.14 -3.69
CA GLN A 38 -14.56 1.80 -4.11
C GLN A 38 -13.36 0.84 -4.03
N LEU A 39 -13.32 -0.03 -3.02
CA LEU A 39 -12.28 -1.06 -2.91
C LEU A 39 -12.31 -2.00 -4.12
N VAL A 40 -13.49 -2.46 -4.54
CA VAL A 40 -13.64 -3.33 -5.72
C VAL A 40 -13.11 -2.63 -6.97
N GLN A 41 -13.40 -1.33 -7.14
CA GLN A 41 -12.87 -0.56 -8.26
C GLN A 41 -11.35 -0.37 -8.17
N PHE A 42 -10.84 -0.05 -6.99
CA PHE A 42 -9.41 0.10 -6.73
C PHE A 42 -8.63 -1.17 -7.08
N LEU A 43 -9.09 -2.34 -6.61
CA LEU A 43 -8.46 -3.63 -6.89
C LEU A 43 -8.53 -4.02 -8.37
N ARG A 44 -9.62 -3.69 -9.07
CA ARG A 44 -9.74 -3.91 -10.52
C ARG A 44 -8.72 -3.07 -11.29
N ASN A 45 -8.55 -1.81 -10.91
CA ASN A 45 -7.60 -0.90 -11.56
C ASN A 45 -6.14 -1.33 -11.32
N GLN A 46 -5.79 -1.81 -10.12
CA GLN A 46 -4.43 -2.26 -9.82
C GLN A 46 -4.01 -3.50 -10.62
N ARG A 47 -4.94 -4.42 -10.92
CA ARG A 47 -4.66 -5.60 -11.75
C ARG A 47 -4.34 -5.27 -13.21
N GLN A 48 -4.75 -4.10 -13.71
CA GLN A 48 -4.45 -3.69 -15.09
C GLN A 48 -3.01 -3.16 -15.26
N SER A 49 -2.38 -2.69 -14.17
CA SER A 49 -0.99 -2.19 -14.18
C SER A 49 0.07 -3.28 -13.99
N ALA A 50 -0.34 -4.52 -13.69
CA ALA A 50 0.57 -5.66 -13.43
C ALA A 50 0.67 -6.65 -14.60
N CYS A 51 0.07 -6.32 -15.75
CA CYS A 51 0.22 -7.10 -16.99
C CYS A 51 0.99 -6.27 -18.03
N LEU A 52 2.32 -6.38 -18.00
CA LEU A 52 3.25 -6.20 -19.11
C LEU A 52 4.27 -7.34 -19.03
#